data_AF-A0A1A8ITM8-F1
#
_entry.id   AF-A0A1A8ITM8-F1
#
_cell.length_a   1.000
_cell.length_b   1.000
_cell.length_c   1.000
_cell.angle_alpha   90.00
_cell.angle_beta   90.00
_cell.angle_gamma   90.00
#
_symmetry.space_group_name_H-M   'P 1'
#
loop_
_entity.id
_entity.type
_entity.pdbx_description
1 polymer ?
#
loop_
_entity_poly.entity_id
_entity_poly.type
_entity_poly.pdbx_seq_one_letter_code
_entity_poly.pdbx_strand_id
1 'polypeptide(L)' 'LGESLARMELFLILVTLLRKYKFIWPEDAGEPDYTPVYGVTLTPKAYRMKVQPRTSN' A
#
# COMPACT_ATOMS: atom_id res chain seq x y z
N LEU A 1 12.62 -12.24 -15.83
CA LEU A 1 13.91 -11.54 -15.62
C LEU A 1 13.92 -10.69 -14.34
N GLY A 2 12.85 -9.95 -14.00
CA GLY A 2 12.80 -9.13 -12.78
C GLY A 2 12.19 -9.77 -11.52
N GLU A 3 11.79 -11.04 -11.54
CA GLU A 3 10.98 -11.64 -10.45
C GLU A 3 11.69 -11.62 -9.09
N SER A 4 12.95 -12.08 -9.02
CA SER A 4 13.70 -12.12 -7.76
C SER A 4 13.95 -10.73 -7.20
N LEU A 5 14.23 -9.76 -8.08
CA LEU A 5 14.42 -8.36 -7.67
C LEU A 5 13.12 -7.75 -7.15
N ALA A 6 12.02 -7.91 -7.90
CA ALA A 6 10.70 -7.43 -7.50
C ALA A 6 10.26 -8.03 -6.15
N ARG A 7 10.52 -9.33 -5.92
CA ARG A 7 10.23 -9.99 -4.64
C ARG A 7 11.00 -9.36 -3.48
N MET A 8 12.29 -9.07 -3.68
CA MET A 8 13.13 -8.42 -2.66
C MET A 8 12.67 -6.99 -2.37
N GLU A 9 12.42 -6.19 -3.41
CA GLU A 9 11.98 -4.81 -3.24
C GLU A 9 10.62 -4.73 -2.55
N LEU A 10 9.64 -5.51 -3.00
CA LEU A 10 8.32 -5.57 -2.37
C LEU A 10 8.42 -5.98 -0.91
N PHE A 11 9.24 -6.99 -0.59
CA PHE A 11 9.44 -7.42 0.79
C PHE A 11 10.03 -6.30 1.65
N LEU A 12 11.16 -5.72 1.23
CA LEU A 12 11.87 -4.68 2.01
C LEU A 12 11.03 -3.42 2.21
N ILE A 13 10.34 -2.96 1.16
CA ILE A 13 9.45 -1.80 1.23
C ILE A 13 8.28 -2.10 2.18
N LEU A 14 7.61 -3.24 2.00
CA LEU A 14 6.45 -3.60 2.81
C LEU A 14 6.79 -3.75 4.29
N VAL A 15 7.85 -4.50 4.64
CA VAL A 15 8.22 -4.71 6.05
C VAL A 15 8.71 -3.43 6.70
N THR A 16 9.45 -2.57 5.98
CA THR A 16 9.92 -1.29 6.51
C THR A 16 8.75 -0.38 6.82
N LEU A 17 7.78 -0.29 5.90
CA LEU A 17 6.58 0.52 6.07
C LEU A 17 5.71 0.00 7.22
N LEU A 18 5.41 -1.30 7.27
CA LEU A 18 4.55 -1.88 8.31
C LEU A 18 5.20 -1.86 9.71
N ARG A 19 6.53 -1.90 9.79
CA ARG A 19 7.27 -1.79 11.05
C ARG A 19 7.26 -0.37 11.60
N LYS A 20 7.32 0.65 10.74
CA LYS A 20 7.40 2.06 11.16
C LYS A 20 6.05 2.78 11.20
N TYR A 21 5.06 2.32 10.44
CA TYR A 21 3.80 3.03 10.26
C TYR A 21 2.58 2.12 10.42
N LYS A 22 1.47 2.72 10.84
CA LYS A 22 0.12 2.16 10.75
C LYS A 22 -0.59 2.82 9.58
N PHE A 23 -1.12 1.99 8.69
CA PHE A 23 -2.00 2.40 7.61
C PHE A 23 -3.44 2.26 8.11
N ILE A 24 -4.17 3.36 8.12
CA ILE A 24 -5.52 3.44 8.68
C ILE A 24 -6.46 3.93 7.57
N TRP A 25 -7.57 3.22 7.41
CA TRP A 25 -8.62 3.65 6.50
C TRP A 25 -9.26 4.95 7.01
N PRO A 26 -9.37 6.01 6.20
CA PRO A 26 -9.99 7.25 6.64
C PRO A 26 -11.47 7.03 6.92
N GLU A 27 -11.99 7.56 8.02
CA GLU A 27 -13.42 7.49 8.37
C GLU A 27 -14.33 8.22 7.36
N ASP A 28 -13.77 9.20 6.65
CA ASP A 28 -14.43 10.00 5.61
C ASP A 28 -14.30 9.37 4.20
N ALA A 29 -13.40 8.39 4.05
CA ALA A 29 -13.34 7.61 2.83
C ALA A 29 -14.35 6.48 2.98
N GLY A 30 -15.37 6.44 2.12
CA GLY A 30 -16.36 5.35 2.08
C GLY A 30 -15.71 3.99 1.77
N GLU A 31 -16.38 3.14 0.99
CA GLU A 31 -15.78 1.85 0.62
C GLU A 31 -14.72 2.03 -0.49
N PRO A 32 -13.57 1.32 -0.41
CA PRO A 32 -12.60 1.31 -1.50
C PRO A 32 -13.20 0.73 -2.78
N ASP A 33 -13.13 1.50 -3.87
CA ASP A 33 -13.54 1.03 -5.19
C ASP A 33 -12.40 0.20 -5.82
N TYR A 34 -12.58 -1.11 -5.78
CA TYR A 34 -11.64 -2.08 -6.35
C TYR A 34 -11.85 -2.33 -7.85
N THR A 35 -12.68 -1.54 -8.54
CA THR A 35 -12.89 -1.70 -9.98
C THR A 35 -11.56 -1.46 -10.69
N PRO A 36 -11.04 -2.45 -11.44
CA PRO A 36 -9.74 -2.33 -12.08
C PRO A 36 -9.78 -1.25 -13.16
N VAL A 37 -8.79 -0.36 -13.13
CA VAL A 37 -8.51 0.56 -14.24
C VAL A 37 -7.53 -0.14 -15.18
N TYR A 38 -7.97 -0.36 -16.42
CA TYR A 38 -7.16 -1.02 -17.45
C TYR A 38 -6.12 -0.06 -18.03
N GLY A 39 -4.84 -0.44 -17.95
CA GLY A 39 -3.70 0.19 -18.60
C GLY A 39 -2.66 -0.86 -19.00
N VAL A 40 -1.37 -0.56 -18.89
CA VAL A 40 -0.29 -1.57 -19.05
C VAL A 40 -0.32 -2.60 -17.90
N THR A 41 -0.83 -2.19 -16.73
CA THR A 41 -1.06 -3.02 -15.55
C THR A 41 -2.51 -2.87 -15.09
N LEU A 42 -3.00 -3.84 -14.29
CA LEU A 42 -4.29 -3.72 -13.59
C LEU A 42 -4.06 -2.99 -12.27
N THR A 43 -4.63 -1.79 -12.13
CA THR A 43 -4.47 -0.96 -10.93
C THR A 43 -5.85 -0.55 -10.40
N PRO A 44 -6.10 -0.58 -9.08
CA PRO A 44 -7.34 -0.03 -8.50
C PRO A 44 -7.40 1.50 -8.70
N LYS A 45 -8.59 2.09 -8.48
CA LYS A 45 -8.72 3.56 -8.48
C LYS A 45 -7.90 4.17 -7.34
N ALA A 46 -7.44 5.41 -7.52
CA ALA A 46 -6.67 6.11 -6.50
C ALA A 46 -7.50 6.31 -5.23
N TYR A 47 -6.98 5.88 -4.07
CA TYR A 47 -7.59 6.06 -2.76
C TYR A 47 -6.59 6.70 -1.78
N ARG A 48 -7.13 7.35 -0.75
CA ARG A 48 -6.34 7.99 0.31
C ARG A 48 -6.34 7.09 1.55
N MET A 49 -5.21 7.01 2.24
CA MET A 49 -5.11 6.37 3.56
C MET A 49 -4.44 7.31 4.55
N LYS A 50 -4.84 7.23 5.82
CA LYS A 50 -4.13 7.89 6.92
C LYS A 50 -2.89 7.07 7.26
N VAL A 51 -1.72 7.69 7.34
CA VAL A 51 -0.46 7.04 7.73
C VAL A 51 0.00 7.64 9.05
N GLN A 52 0.13 6.82 10.09
CA GLN A 52 0.57 7.25 11.42
C GLN A 52 1.87 6.52 11.80
N PRO A 53 2.90 7.21 12.33
CA PRO A 53 4.08 6.54 12.85
C PRO A 53 3.70 5.62 14.02
N ARG A 54 4.30 4.43 14.07
CA ARG A 54 4.25 3.55 15.23
C ARG A 54 5.22 4.14 16.25
N THR A 55 4.71 4.77 17.29
CA THR A 55 5.52 5.14 18.45
C THR A 55 6.13 3.87 19.02
N SER A 56 7.44 3.73 18.92
CA SER A 56 8.17 2.70 19.62
C SER A 56 8.24 3.17 21.07
N ASN A 57 7.60 2.42 21.98
CA ASN A 57 7.87 2.54 23.41
C ASN A 57 9.30 2.04 23.69
#